data_AF-A0A1B6FX58-F1
#
_entry.id   AF-A0A1B6FX58-F1
#
_cell.length_a   1.000
_cell.length_b   1.000
_cell.length_c   1.000
_cell.angle_alpha   90.00
_cell.angle_beta   90.00
_cell.angle_gamma   90.00
#
_symmetry.space_group_name_H-M   'P 1'
#
loop_
_entity.id
_entity.type
_entity.pdbx_description
1 polymer ?
#
loop_
_entity_poly.entity_id
_entity_poly.type
_entity_poly.pdbx_seq_one_letter_code
_entity_poly.pdbx_strand_id
1 'polypeptide(L)'
;LEQQLLQEAISCGVEGSLQLQLSTDEMVVPAANTYRKPDVQALQDIATKLRINSVVATSASKSGHPTSCSSMAEIMAVLFFHTMRYKLSAPRDPSSDRFILSKGHAAPILYAAWAEAGLFPVSNLQNLRKIDSDLEGHPTPRLSFVDVGTGSLGQGVSVAAGMAYVGKYFDKASYRVYVLVGDGESAEGSVWEALHFASHYNLTNLCVIFDINRLGQSEATSLQHDMDTYRKRLDAFGFNPIVIDGHDVEELAKAFHEASTVKTRPTAILAKTLKGKYFPGIEDMVNWHGQALGDKATDVIKHLESMVKNKGKISLGPQEVIDDAPKIDITNVRLSSPPNYKLGDSIATRLAYGTALIKIAENNPRVIALDGDTKNSTFSCKIKEVSPDRYIECYIAEQNLVGVAIGAACRDRTIAFASTFATFFTRAFDQIRMGAISQTNVNFVGSHCGVSIGEDGPSQMALEDLALFRSIPGSTVFYPSDAVATERAVELAANTKGICFIRTSRPNTAVIYKNDEPFKVGGAKVVK
;
A
#
# COMPACT_ATOMS: atom_id res chain seq x y z
N LEU A 1 8.83 21.71 -14.42
CA LEU A 1 8.27 21.44 -13.09
C LEU A 1 8.23 22.71 -12.23
N GLU A 2 9.36 23.39 -11.96
CA GLU A 2 9.38 24.63 -11.15
C GLU A 2 8.53 25.79 -11.73
N GLN A 3 8.57 26.05 -13.05
CA GLN A 3 7.71 27.06 -13.67
C GLN A 3 6.21 26.69 -13.66
N GLN A 4 5.90 25.39 -13.64
CA GLN A 4 4.53 24.87 -13.61
C GLN A 4 3.96 24.95 -12.19
N LEU A 5 4.79 24.65 -11.18
CA LEU A 5 4.49 24.86 -9.76
C LEU A 5 4.29 26.35 -9.42
N LEU A 6 5.03 27.25 -10.08
CA LEU A 6 4.87 28.70 -9.91
C LEU A 6 3.57 29.23 -10.52
N GLN A 7 3.16 28.71 -11.69
CA GLN A 7 1.85 29.03 -12.28
C GLN A 7 0.68 28.43 -11.48
N GLU A 8 0.86 27.27 -10.84
CA GLU A 8 -0.12 26.68 -9.92
C GLU A 8 -0.21 27.42 -8.58
N ALA A 9 0.89 27.97 -8.06
CA ALA A 9 0.86 28.78 -6.84
C ALA A 9 0.01 30.06 -7.00
N ILE A 10 0.04 30.65 -8.20
CA ILE A 10 -0.73 31.86 -8.55
C ILE A 10 -2.24 31.55 -8.66
N SER A 11 -2.64 30.35 -9.11
CA SER A 11 -4.07 29.97 -9.18
C SER A 11 -4.71 29.66 -7.83
N CYS A 12 -3.89 29.48 -6.79
CA CYS A 12 -4.32 29.28 -5.40
C CYS A 12 -4.23 30.52 -4.50
N GLY A 13 -3.84 31.69 -5.04
CA GLY A 13 -3.82 32.95 -4.29
C GLY A 13 -2.68 33.10 -3.28
N VAL A 14 -1.53 32.45 -3.51
CA VAL A 14 -0.37 32.49 -2.61
C VAL A 14 0.64 33.54 -3.12
N GLU A 15 0.78 34.67 -2.41
CA GLU A 15 1.91 35.61 -2.60
C GLU A 15 3.00 35.31 -1.56
N GLY A 16 4.15 34.82 -2.01
CA GLY A 16 5.30 34.56 -1.14
C GLY A 16 6.57 34.25 -1.92
N SER A 17 7.66 34.96 -1.61
CA SER A 17 8.98 34.82 -2.23
C SER A 17 9.66 33.50 -1.81
N LEU A 18 9.87 32.58 -2.75
CA LEU A 18 10.77 31.43 -2.54
C LEU A 18 12.24 31.87 -2.66
N GLN A 19 12.99 31.79 -1.57
CA GLN A 19 14.45 31.64 -1.61
C GLN A 19 14.78 30.17 -1.29
N LEU A 20 15.22 29.42 -2.31
CA LEU A 20 15.79 28.09 -2.12
C LEU A 20 17.25 28.25 -1.65
N GLN A 21 17.53 27.91 -0.39
CA GLN A 21 18.89 27.58 0.04
C GLN A 21 19.18 26.14 -0.38
N LEU A 22 20.03 25.98 -1.39
CA LEU A 22 20.67 24.70 -1.71
C LEU A 22 21.73 24.42 -0.63
N SER A 23 21.40 23.60 0.37
CA SER A 23 22.40 23.00 1.26
C SER A 23 23.00 21.78 0.56
N THR A 24 24.26 21.89 0.14
CA THR A 24 25.08 20.75 -0.28
C THR A 24 25.64 20.05 0.95
N ASP A 25 24.83 19.23 1.61
CA ASP A 25 25.36 18.24 2.54
C ASP A 25 25.56 16.94 1.77
N GLU A 26 26.82 16.62 1.48
CA GLU A 26 27.23 15.30 1.01
C GLU A 26 26.84 14.27 2.07
N MET A 27 25.73 13.56 1.84
CA MET A 27 25.39 12.36 2.60
C MET A 27 26.51 11.33 2.44
N VAL A 28 27.25 11.11 3.53
CA VAL A 28 28.14 9.96 3.69
C VAL A 28 27.28 8.69 3.56
N VAL A 29 27.38 8.03 2.40
CA VAL A 29 26.70 6.75 2.13
C VAL A 29 27.42 5.66 2.94
N PRO A 30 26.76 4.95 3.88
CA PRO A 30 27.38 3.80 4.54
C PRO A 30 27.62 2.70 3.50
N ALA A 31 28.70 1.93 3.67
CA ALA A 31 29.18 0.87 2.79
C ALA A 31 28.24 -0.38 2.66
N ALA A 32 26.94 -0.19 2.45
CA ALA A 32 25.89 -1.21 2.60
C ALA A 32 25.35 -1.79 1.28
N ASN A 33 26.04 -1.60 0.15
CA ASN A 33 25.51 -2.01 -1.16
C ASN A 33 26.55 -2.80 -1.98
N THR A 34 27.33 -3.66 -1.33
CA THR A 34 28.19 -4.64 -2.02
C THR A 34 27.38 -5.89 -2.40
N TYR A 35 27.55 -6.37 -3.63
CA TYR A 35 26.91 -7.61 -4.07
C TYR A 35 27.37 -8.79 -3.19
N ARG A 36 26.43 -9.44 -2.52
CA ARG A 36 26.68 -10.68 -1.78
C ARG A 36 26.35 -11.85 -2.70
N LYS A 37 27.33 -12.72 -2.95
CA LYS A 37 27.06 -13.96 -3.69
C LYS A 37 26.05 -14.82 -2.91
N PRO A 38 24.97 -15.32 -3.54
CA PRO A 38 23.99 -16.18 -2.86
C PRO A 38 24.58 -17.56 -2.56
N ASP A 39 24.15 -18.16 -1.44
CA ASP A 39 24.26 -19.61 -1.26
C ASP A 39 23.15 -20.28 -2.06
N VAL A 40 23.47 -20.61 -3.30
CA VAL A 40 22.51 -21.10 -4.30
C VAL A 40 21.79 -22.35 -3.81
N GLN A 41 22.54 -23.33 -3.27
CA GLN A 41 21.96 -24.59 -2.85
C GLN A 41 21.05 -24.42 -1.63
N ALA A 42 21.47 -23.62 -0.64
CA ALA A 42 20.64 -23.35 0.53
C ALA A 42 19.33 -22.65 0.16
N LEU A 43 19.37 -21.69 -0.76
CA LEU A 43 18.17 -20.98 -1.22
C LEU A 43 17.25 -21.86 -2.06
N GLN A 44 17.78 -22.74 -2.91
CA GLN A 44 17.00 -23.75 -3.64
C GLN A 44 16.31 -24.74 -2.68
N ASP A 45 17.00 -25.18 -1.63
CA ASP A 45 16.43 -26.05 -0.60
C ASP A 45 15.33 -25.33 0.19
N ILE A 46 15.52 -24.05 0.54
CA ILE A 46 14.47 -23.22 1.17
C ILE A 46 13.27 -23.10 0.23
N ALA A 47 13.45 -22.73 -1.04
CA ALA A 47 12.37 -22.64 -2.01
C ALA A 47 11.57 -23.95 -2.09
N THR A 48 12.26 -25.09 -2.07
CA THR A 48 11.63 -26.42 -2.06
C THR A 48 10.86 -26.67 -0.76
N LYS A 49 11.39 -26.31 0.41
CA LYS A 49 10.66 -26.37 1.69
C LYS A 49 9.41 -25.48 1.68
N LEU A 50 9.50 -24.27 1.13
CA LEU A 50 8.36 -23.36 0.99
C LEU A 50 7.24 -23.97 0.12
N ARG A 51 7.59 -24.71 -0.94
CA ARG A 51 6.62 -25.48 -1.74
C ARG A 51 5.96 -26.58 -0.91
N ILE A 52 6.75 -27.41 -0.23
CA ILE A 52 6.26 -28.50 0.61
C ILE A 52 5.29 -27.94 1.66
N ASN A 53 5.70 -26.91 2.40
CA ASN A 53 4.89 -26.26 3.42
C ASN A 53 3.58 -25.71 2.86
N SER A 54 3.59 -25.13 1.66
CA SER A 54 2.39 -24.65 0.98
C SER A 54 1.44 -25.79 0.60
N VAL A 55 1.97 -26.91 0.09
CA VAL A 55 1.17 -28.10 -0.21
C VAL A 55 0.58 -28.70 1.06
N VAL A 56 1.37 -28.84 2.13
CA VAL A 56 0.92 -29.36 3.43
C VAL A 56 -0.19 -28.50 4.02
N ALA A 57 0.00 -27.17 4.07
CA ALA A 57 -0.99 -26.25 4.62
C ALA A 57 -2.32 -26.30 3.84
N THR A 58 -2.26 -26.25 2.51
CA THR A 58 -3.45 -26.27 1.65
C THR A 58 -4.16 -27.63 1.62
N SER A 59 -3.40 -28.71 1.82
CA SER A 59 -3.97 -30.06 1.99
C SER A 59 -4.70 -30.19 3.32
N ALA A 60 -4.13 -29.65 4.41
CA ALA A 60 -4.77 -29.64 5.72
C ALA A 60 -6.10 -28.85 5.72
N SER A 61 -6.17 -27.72 5.01
CA SER A 61 -7.38 -26.92 4.86
C SER A 61 -8.31 -27.37 3.73
N LYS A 62 -7.92 -28.39 2.95
CA LYS A 62 -8.62 -28.90 1.75
C LYS A 62 -8.98 -27.79 0.74
N SER A 63 -8.26 -26.67 0.78
CA SER A 63 -8.52 -25.47 -0.03
C SER A 63 -7.28 -24.57 -0.05
N GLY A 64 -7.14 -23.74 -1.08
CA GLY A 64 -6.03 -22.79 -1.22
C GLY A 64 -5.31 -22.93 -2.56
N HIS A 65 -4.13 -22.30 -2.67
CA HIS A 65 -3.49 -22.03 -3.97
C HIS A 65 -2.04 -22.55 -4.06
N PRO A 66 -1.78 -23.85 -3.87
CA PRO A 66 -0.41 -24.39 -3.84
C PRO A 66 0.34 -24.17 -5.16
N THR A 67 -0.34 -24.21 -6.31
CA THR A 67 0.30 -23.96 -7.62
C THR A 67 0.74 -22.51 -7.79
N SER A 68 -0.02 -21.57 -7.21
CA SER A 68 0.30 -20.13 -7.24
C SER A 68 1.39 -19.76 -6.25
N CYS A 69 1.55 -20.56 -5.18
CA CYS A 69 2.70 -20.51 -4.28
C CYS A 69 3.96 -21.02 -4.98
N SER A 70 3.85 -22.15 -5.70
CA SER A 70 5.01 -22.84 -6.27
C SER A 70 5.77 -22.04 -7.34
N SER A 71 5.08 -21.20 -8.12
CA SER A 71 5.70 -20.36 -9.15
C SER A 71 6.69 -19.34 -8.57
N MET A 72 6.47 -18.91 -7.32
CA MET A 72 7.22 -17.82 -6.69
C MET A 72 8.12 -18.29 -5.54
N ALA A 73 8.41 -19.58 -5.44
CA ALA A 73 9.14 -20.11 -4.28
C ALA A 73 10.60 -19.66 -4.23
N GLU A 74 11.31 -19.62 -5.37
CA GLU A 74 12.66 -19.06 -5.43
C GLU A 74 12.65 -17.56 -5.14
N ILE A 75 11.68 -16.82 -5.69
CA ILE A 75 11.51 -15.39 -5.43
C ILE A 75 11.39 -15.13 -3.91
N MET A 76 10.53 -15.88 -3.22
CA MET A 76 10.36 -15.77 -1.77
C MET A 76 11.61 -16.15 -1.00
N ALA A 77 12.29 -17.24 -1.41
CA ALA A 77 13.52 -17.68 -0.76
C ALA A 77 14.62 -16.60 -0.85
N VAL A 78 14.85 -16.05 -2.04
CA VAL A 78 15.86 -15.00 -2.26
C VAL A 78 15.47 -13.69 -1.57
N LEU A 79 14.20 -13.32 -1.58
CA LEU A 79 13.75 -12.11 -0.87
C LEU A 79 13.95 -12.23 0.64
N PHE A 80 13.43 -13.27 1.28
CA PHE A 80 13.41 -13.40 2.73
C PHE A 80 14.76 -13.79 3.34
N PHE A 81 15.54 -14.63 2.67
CA PHE A 81 16.72 -15.27 3.25
C PHE A 81 18.04 -14.80 2.64
N HIS A 82 17.99 -13.83 1.72
CA HIS A 82 19.18 -13.25 1.13
C HIS A 82 19.08 -11.72 0.99
N THR A 83 17.93 -11.17 0.59
CA THR A 83 17.83 -9.77 0.16
C THR A 83 17.36 -8.82 1.25
N MET A 84 16.22 -9.13 1.89
CA MET A 84 15.54 -8.18 2.78
C MET A 84 16.22 -8.08 4.14
N ARG A 85 16.14 -6.87 4.71
CA ARG A 85 16.53 -6.54 6.09
C ARG A 85 15.29 -6.46 6.97
N TYR A 86 15.09 -7.39 7.91
CA TYR A 86 13.95 -7.30 8.83
C TYR A 86 14.21 -7.95 10.19
N LYS A 87 13.52 -7.47 11.23
CA LYS A 87 13.61 -8.02 12.59
C LYS A 87 12.52 -9.09 12.82
N LEU A 88 12.92 -10.32 13.08
CA LEU A 88 11.98 -11.40 13.46
C LEU A 88 11.27 -11.11 14.79
N SER A 89 11.98 -10.55 15.76
CA SER A 89 11.42 -10.19 17.06
C SER A 89 10.44 -9.01 17.01
N ALA A 90 10.45 -8.24 15.91
CA ALA A 90 9.58 -7.09 15.71
C ALA A 90 9.21 -6.95 14.22
N PRO A 91 8.28 -7.77 13.68
CA PRO A 91 7.96 -7.77 12.25
C PRO A 91 7.45 -6.42 11.70
N ARG A 92 6.90 -5.56 12.57
CA ARG A 92 6.47 -4.19 12.23
C ARG A 92 7.51 -3.11 12.51
N ASP A 93 8.76 -3.48 12.77
CA ASP A 93 9.84 -2.54 13.04
C ASP A 93 9.93 -1.46 11.93
N PRO A 94 9.99 -0.17 12.28
CA PRO A 94 9.88 0.92 11.31
C PRO A 94 11.09 1.04 10.38
N SER A 95 12.20 0.37 10.68
CA SER A 95 13.44 0.40 9.89
C SER A 95 13.60 -0.84 9.00
N SER A 96 12.76 -1.86 9.19
CA SER A 96 12.80 -3.11 8.40
C SER A 96 12.26 -2.92 6.99
N ASP A 97 12.83 -3.57 5.98
CA ASP A 97 12.25 -3.64 4.64
C ASP A 97 10.78 -4.11 4.70
N ARG A 98 9.97 -3.63 3.75
CA ARG A 98 8.54 -3.95 3.65
C ARG A 98 8.34 -4.96 2.52
N PHE A 99 7.48 -5.94 2.75
CA PHE A 99 7.04 -6.87 1.72
C PHE A 99 5.51 -6.89 1.64
N ILE A 100 4.98 -6.68 0.44
CA ILE A 100 3.56 -6.80 0.14
C ILE A 100 3.35 -7.96 -0.85
N LEU A 101 2.58 -8.96 -0.43
CA LEU A 101 2.11 -10.01 -1.34
C LEU A 101 0.82 -9.53 -2.04
N SER A 102 0.95 -8.83 -3.16
CA SER A 102 -0.20 -8.29 -3.90
C SER A 102 -1.12 -9.40 -4.42
N LYS A 103 -0.53 -10.49 -4.94
CA LYS A 103 -1.26 -11.74 -5.24
C LYS A 103 -1.60 -12.51 -3.96
N GLY A 104 -2.42 -11.92 -3.09
CA GLY A 104 -2.67 -12.37 -1.72
C GLY A 104 -3.16 -13.81 -1.59
N HIS A 105 -3.75 -14.40 -2.64
CA HIS A 105 -4.19 -15.79 -2.63
C HIS A 105 -3.02 -16.79 -2.43
N ALA A 106 -1.78 -16.38 -2.71
CA ALA A 106 -0.56 -17.13 -2.40
C ALA A 106 -0.12 -17.03 -0.92
N ALA A 107 -1.01 -16.59 -0.01
CA ALA A 107 -0.73 -16.46 1.42
C ALA A 107 0.02 -17.65 2.07
N PRO A 108 -0.26 -18.93 1.73
CA PRO A 108 0.45 -20.06 2.34
C PRO A 108 1.98 -19.98 2.22
N ILE A 109 2.52 -19.45 1.11
CA ILE A 109 3.97 -19.33 0.96
C ILE A 109 4.57 -18.17 1.75
N LEU A 110 3.81 -17.09 1.96
CA LEU A 110 4.19 -16.01 2.88
C LEU A 110 4.27 -16.55 4.31
N TYR A 111 3.27 -17.33 4.72
CA TYR A 111 3.25 -17.94 6.06
C TYR A 111 4.42 -18.94 6.21
N ALA A 112 4.68 -19.75 5.18
CA ALA A 112 5.81 -20.65 5.17
C ALA A 112 7.15 -19.90 5.29
N ALA A 113 7.33 -18.77 4.61
CA ALA A 113 8.55 -17.97 4.69
C ALA A 113 8.79 -17.43 6.11
N TRP A 114 7.77 -16.92 6.79
CA TRP A 114 7.88 -16.47 8.18
C TRP A 114 8.11 -17.62 9.17
N ALA A 115 7.48 -18.78 8.94
CA ALA A 115 7.71 -19.96 9.77
C ALA A 115 9.14 -20.51 9.62
N GLU A 116 9.64 -20.62 8.39
CA GLU A 116 11.02 -21.04 8.10
C GLU A 116 12.05 -20.01 8.61
N ALA A 117 11.72 -18.73 8.59
CA ALA A 117 12.53 -17.69 9.22
C ALA A 117 12.52 -17.77 10.76
N GLY A 118 11.62 -18.56 11.36
CA GLY A 118 11.60 -18.85 12.79
C GLY A 118 10.68 -17.95 13.61
N LEU A 119 9.74 -17.22 13.00
CA LEU A 119 8.78 -16.39 13.73
C LEU A 119 7.79 -17.22 14.54
N PHE A 120 7.38 -18.37 14.01
CA PHE A 120 6.49 -19.33 14.68
C PHE A 120 6.76 -20.75 14.15
N PRO A 121 6.33 -21.81 14.88
CA PRO A 121 6.60 -23.19 14.47
C PRO A 121 5.97 -23.55 13.11
N VAL A 122 6.72 -24.24 12.25
CA VAL A 122 6.26 -24.74 10.95
C VAL A 122 4.99 -25.60 11.07
N SER A 123 4.82 -26.34 12.17
CA SER A 123 3.62 -27.13 12.45
C SER A 123 2.33 -26.29 12.47
N ASN A 124 2.40 -25.00 12.81
CA ASN A 124 1.23 -24.12 12.85
C ASN A 124 0.62 -23.92 11.46
N LEU A 125 1.38 -24.13 10.37
CA LEU A 125 0.89 -23.99 9.00
C LEU A 125 -0.27 -24.95 8.68
N GLN A 126 -0.40 -26.06 9.41
CA GLN A 126 -1.53 -26.99 9.29
C GLN A 126 -2.87 -26.41 9.82
N ASN A 127 -2.83 -25.23 10.45
CA ASN A 127 -4.00 -24.51 10.93
C ASN A 127 -4.54 -23.49 9.92
N LEU A 128 -3.96 -23.43 8.70
CA LEU A 128 -4.44 -22.58 7.61
C LEU A 128 -5.97 -22.65 7.47
N ARG A 129 -6.61 -21.47 7.37
CA ARG A 129 -8.05 -21.27 7.12
C ARG A 129 -9.00 -21.84 8.19
N LYS A 130 -8.49 -22.34 9.32
CA LYS A 130 -9.35 -22.72 10.45
C LYS A 130 -9.87 -21.47 11.15
N ILE A 131 -11.08 -21.56 11.69
CA ILE A 131 -11.76 -20.43 12.34
C ILE A 131 -11.03 -19.91 13.58
N ASP A 132 -10.24 -20.77 14.22
CA ASP A 132 -9.44 -20.51 15.42
C ASP A 132 -7.96 -20.20 15.10
N SER A 133 -7.64 -19.95 13.82
CA SER A 133 -6.31 -19.57 13.37
C SER A 133 -6.29 -18.21 12.69
N ASP A 134 -5.24 -17.45 12.97
CA ASP A 134 -4.98 -16.18 12.27
C ASP A 134 -4.32 -16.40 10.91
N LEU A 135 -3.90 -17.63 10.58
CA LEU A 135 -3.42 -18.00 9.25
C LEU A 135 -4.61 -18.12 8.29
N GLU A 136 -5.12 -16.98 7.85
CA GLU A 136 -6.32 -16.88 7.01
C GLU A 136 -6.05 -17.22 5.53
N GLY A 137 -7.11 -17.36 4.73
CA GLY A 137 -7.00 -17.71 3.32
C GLY A 137 -6.30 -16.66 2.44
N HIS A 138 -6.23 -15.42 2.92
CA HIS A 138 -5.50 -14.28 2.37
C HIS A 138 -4.84 -13.53 3.55
N PRO A 139 -3.73 -12.79 3.35
CA PRO A 139 -3.06 -12.08 4.44
C PRO A 139 -3.99 -11.00 5.02
N THR A 140 -4.02 -10.87 6.35
CA THR A 140 -4.66 -9.73 7.03
C THR A 140 -3.79 -9.23 8.19
N PRO A 141 -3.88 -7.95 8.59
CA PRO A 141 -3.04 -7.38 9.65
C PRO A 141 -3.28 -7.90 11.08
N ARG A 142 -4.19 -8.88 11.25
CA ARG A 142 -4.25 -9.70 12.47
C ARG A 142 -2.91 -10.41 12.71
N LEU A 143 -2.21 -10.75 11.62
CA LEU A 143 -0.85 -11.25 11.63
C LEU A 143 0.12 -10.07 11.76
N SER A 144 1.00 -10.11 12.76
CA SER A 144 1.96 -9.03 13.05
C SER A 144 2.90 -8.71 11.90
N PHE A 145 3.14 -9.66 11.00
CA PHE A 145 4.01 -9.55 9.84
C PHE A 145 3.29 -9.13 8.55
N VAL A 146 2.01 -8.79 8.62
CA VAL A 146 1.20 -8.32 7.48
C VAL A 146 0.79 -6.88 7.71
N ASP A 147 1.17 -6.00 6.80
CA ASP A 147 0.80 -4.58 6.89
C ASP A 147 -0.61 -4.28 6.35
N VAL A 148 -1.03 -4.97 5.28
CA VAL A 148 -2.32 -4.76 4.60
C VAL A 148 -2.92 -6.06 4.10
N GLY A 149 -4.25 -6.10 3.95
CA GLY A 149 -4.95 -7.18 3.27
C GLY A 149 -4.92 -7.02 1.75
N THR A 150 -4.65 -8.11 1.02
CA THR A 150 -4.41 -8.10 -0.43
C THR A 150 -5.20 -9.19 -1.18
N GLY A 151 -6.33 -9.61 -0.61
CA GLY A 151 -7.19 -10.62 -1.26
C GLY A 151 -7.87 -10.11 -2.53
N SER A 152 -8.17 -8.81 -2.60
CA SER A 152 -8.57 -8.16 -3.86
C SER A 152 -7.32 -7.77 -4.64
N LEU A 153 -7.20 -8.28 -5.87
CA LEU A 153 -6.02 -8.11 -6.71
C LEU A 153 -5.84 -6.66 -7.17
N GLY A 154 -4.61 -6.30 -7.55
CA GLY A 154 -4.29 -5.00 -8.16
C GLY A 154 -4.02 -3.88 -7.16
N GLN A 155 -4.29 -4.09 -5.87
CA GLN A 155 -4.18 -3.04 -4.86
C GLN A 155 -2.80 -2.90 -4.22
N GLY A 156 -2.00 -3.98 -4.19
CA GLY A 156 -0.76 -4.02 -3.41
C GLY A 156 0.32 -3.07 -3.92
N VAL A 157 0.34 -2.75 -5.22
CA VAL A 157 1.32 -1.83 -5.82
C VAL A 157 1.08 -0.39 -5.35
N SER A 158 -0.18 0.07 -5.30
CA SER A 158 -0.51 1.40 -4.77
C SER A 158 -0.11 1.55 -3.30
N VAL A 159 -0.39 0.53 -2.47
CA VAL A 159 0.03 0.52 -1.06
C VAL A 159 1.56 0.53 -0.94
N ALA A 160 2.26 -0.28 -1.73
CA ALA A 160 3.72 -0.33 -1.74
C ALA A 160 4.32 1.03 -2.13
N ALA A 161 3.71 1.71 -3.11
CA ALA A 161 4.10 3.05 -3.52
C ALA A 161 3.91 4.07 -2.37
N GLY A 162 2.81 4.00 -1.61
CA GLY A 162 2.61 4.82 -0.41
C GLY A 162 3.67 4.59 0.67
N MET A 163 3.99 3.33 0.97
CA MET A 163 5.06 3.00 1.92
C MET A 163 6.44 3.49 1.42
N ALA A 164 6.72 3.34 0.13
CA ALA A 164 7.99 3.76 -0.46
C ALA A 164 8.11 5.30 -0.48
N TYR A 165 7.02 6.01 -0.78
CA TYR A 165 6.94 7.46 -0.70
C TYR A 165 7.27 7.93 0.71
N VAL A 166 6.64 7.34 1.73
CA VAL A 166 6.92 7.67 3.13
C VAL A 166 8.36 7.38 3.50
N GLY A 167 8.90 6.22 3.11
CA GLY A 167 10.30 5.87 3.35
C GLY A 167 11.28 6.89 2.78
N LYS A 168 11.02 7.33 1.55
CA LYS A 168 11.90 8.24 0.82
C LYS A 168 11.79 9.69 1.29
N TYR A 169 10.58 10.22 1.43
CA TYR A 169 10.35 11.65 1.57
C TYR A 169 10.05 12.10 3.01
N PHE A 170 9.47 11.24 3.84
CA PHE A 170 9.08 11.58 5.21
C PHE A 170 10.00 10.95 6.26
N ASP A 171 10.19 9.64 6.20
CA ASP A 171 11.09 8.93 7.10
C ASP A 171 12.55 9.17 6.75
N LYS A 172 12.86 9.36 5.46
CA LYS A 172 14.22 9.49 4.92
C LYS A 172 15.12 8.35 5.40
N ALA A 173 14.56 7.15 5.44
CA ALA A 173 15.17 5.95 5.99
C ALA A 173 15.66 5.01 4.87
N SER A 174 16.59 4.11 5.18
CA SER A 174 17.22 3.26 4.17
C SER A 174 16.38 2.05 3.74
N TYR A 175 15.24 1.81 4.39
CA TYR A 175 14.39 0.67 4.08
C TYR A 175 13.85 0.71 2.64
N ARG A 176 13.69 -0.48 2.08
CA ARG A 176 13.11 -0.71 0.76
C ARG A 176 11.72 -1.33 0.88
N VAL A 177 10.95 -1.21 -0.19
CA VAL A 177 9.63 -1.80 -0.31
C VAL A 177 9.62 -2.74 -1.50
N TYR A 178 9.24 -4.00 -1.26
CA TYR A 178 9.10 -5.04 -2.26
C TYR A 178 7.63 -5.42 -2.36
N VAL A 179 7.11 -5.52 -3.59
CA VAL A 179 5.73 -5.96 -3.83
C VAL A 179 5.70 -7.02 -4.92
N LEU A 180 5.03 -8.13 -4.67
CA LEU A 180 4.94 -9.26 -5.60
C LEU A 180 3.53 -9.37 -6.18
N VAL A 181 3.46 -9.31 -7.50
CA VAL A 181 2.24 -9.18 -8.32
C VAL A 181 2.13 -10.39 -9.24
N GLY A 182 0.92 -10.91 -9.43
CA GLY A 182 0.67 -11.92 -10.48
C GLY A 182 0.57 -11.30 -11.87
N ASP A 183 0.89 -12.07 -12.92
CA ASP A 183 0.66 -11.66 -14.30
C ASP A 183 -0.83 -11.40 -14.62
N GLY A 184 -1.73 -12.29 -14.18
CA GLY A 184 -3.17 -12.09 -14.34
C GLY A 184 -3.69 -10.86 -13.58
N GLU A 185 -3.08 -10.57 -12.43
CA GLU A 185 -3.36 -9.38 -11.63
C GLU A 185 -2.91 -8.08 -12.32
N SER A 186 -1.85 -8.12 -13.13
CA SER A 186 -1.36 -6.93 -13.86
C SER A 186 -2.34 -6.39 -14.92
N ALA A 187 -3.46 -7.08 -15.16
CA ALA A 187 -4.56 -6.56 -15.96
C ALA A 187 -5.37 -5.46 -15.25
N GLU A 188 -5.33 -5.39 -13.92
CA GLU A 188 -6.03 -4.37 -13.13
C GLU A 188 -5.49 -2.96 -13.41
N GLY A 189 -6.40 -2.02 -13.70
CA GLY A 189 -6.03 -0.62 -14.02
C GLY A 189 -5.26 0.07 -12.89
N SER A 190 -5.60 -0.25 -11.63
CA SER A 190 -4.95 0.29 -10.43
C SER A 190 -3.45 -0.02 -10.36
N VAL A 191 -2.98 -1.14 -10.93
CA VAL A 191 -1.55 -1.45 -11.04
C VAL A 191 -0.85 -0.38 -11.87
N TRP A 192 -1.44 0.00 -13.01
CA TRP A 192 -0.86 0.98 -13.94
C TRP A 192 -0.91 2.40 -13.39
N GLU A 193 -1.99 2.77 -12.68
CA GLU A 193 -2.06 4.02 -11.93
C GLU A 193 -0.92 4.12 -10.90
N ALA A 194 -0.63 3.03 -10.19
CA ALA A 194 0.44 2.98 -9.20
C ALA A 194 1.84 3.01 -9.81
N LEU A 195 2.05 2.35 -10.95
CA LEU A 195 3.30 2.44 -11.70
C LEU A 195 3.54 3.89 -12.17
N HIS A 196 2.53 4.56 -12.73
CA HIS A 196 2.62 5.98 -13.08
C HIS A 196 3.00 6.83 -11.87
N PHE A 197 2.35 6.64 -10.72
CA PHE A 197 2.68 7.35 -9.49
C PHE A 197 4.13 7.10 -9.04
N ALA A 198 4.58 5.84 -9.04
CA ALA A 198 5.90 5.47 -8.57
C ALA A 198 7.03 6.02 -9.44
N SER A 199 6.85 6.07 -10.76
CA SER A 199 7.82 6.68 -11.67
C SER A 199 7.81 8.20 -11.59
N HIS A 200 6.62 8.82 -11.53
CA HIS A 200 6.46 10.26 -11.35
C HIS A 200 7.20 10.77 -10.10
N TYR A 201 7.03 10.08 -8.97
CA TYR A 201 7.72 10.40 -7.72
C TYR A 201 9.10 9.75 -7.57
N ASN A 202 9.65 9.16 -8.63
CA ASN A 202 10.96 8.54 -8.67
C ASN A 202 11.23 7.62 -7.46
N LEU A 203 10.33 6.67 -7.15
CA LEU A 203 10.40 5.83 -5.95
C LEU A 203 11.47 4.72 -6.08
N THR A 204 12.74 5.11 -6.07
CA THR A 204 13.91 4.22 -6.23
C THR A 204 14.13 3.21 -5.11
N ASN A 205 13.39 3.35 -4.00
CA ASN A 205 13.32 2.38 -2.90
C ASN A 205 12.19 1.35 -3.09
N LEU A 206 11.39 1.45 -4.16
CA LEU A 206 10.36 0.47 -4.54
C LEU A 206 10.92 -0.52 -5.58
N CYS A 207 10.64 -1.81 -5.35
CA CYS A 207 10.87 -2.89 -6.29
C CYS A 207 9.59 -3.69 -6.50
N VAL A 208 9.06 -3.68 -7.73
CA VAL A 208 7.87 -4.46 -8.11
C VAL A 208 8.32 -5.76 -8.76
N ILE A 209 7.85 -6.91 -8.28
CA ILE A 209 8.17 -8.22 -8.84
C ILE A 209 6.91 -8.77 -9.50
N PHE A 210 6.97 -9.04 -10.79
CA PHE A 210 5.90 -9.70 -11.53
C PHE A 210 6.23 -11.18 -11.69
N ASP A 211 5.39 -12.03 -11.10
CA ASP A 211 5.40 -13.49 -11.26
C ASP A 211 4.66 -13.85 -12.56
N ILE A 212 5.40 -13.89 -13.68
CA ILE A 212 4.86 -14.21 -15.00
C ILE A 212 4.84 -15.72 -15.20
N ASN A 213 3.81 -16.35 -14.60
CA ASN A 213 3.63 -17.81 -14.59
C ASN A 213 2.71 -18.32 -15.71
N ARG A 214 2.32 -17.44 -16.66
CA ARG A 214 1.49 -17.68 -17.84
C ARG A 214 0.00 -17.87 -17.58
N LEU A 215 -0.44 -18.18 -16.36
CA LEU A 215 -1.77 -18.71 -16.09
C LEU A 215 -2.54 -17.90 -15.04
N GLY A 216 -3.71 -17.42 -15.45
CA GLY A 216 -4.71 -16.81 -14.56
C GLY A 216 -5.49 -17.85 -13.77
N GLN A 217 -6.71 -17.49 -13.36
CA GLN A 217 -7.59 -18.42 -12.65
C GLN A 217 -8.19 -19.48 -13.57
N SER A 218 -8.75 -19.07 -14.70
CA SER A 218 -9.54 -19.92 -15.61
C SER A 218 -8.82 -20.29 -16.90
N GLU A 219 -7.80 -19.54 -17.30
CA GLU A 219 -7.13 -19.69 -18.59
C GLU A 219 -5.72 -19.09 -18.55
N ALA A 220 -5.03 -19.12 -19.70
CA ALA A 220 -3.77 -18.42 -19.86
C ALA A 220 -3.96 -16.90 -19.82
N THR A 221 -3.01 -16.18 -19.23
CA THR A 221 -3.05 -14.71 -19.20
C THR A 221 -2.90 -14.12 -20.59
N SER A 222 -3.40 -12.90 -20.80
CA SER A 222 -3.50 -12.28 -22.13
C SER A 222 -2.16 -12.17 -22.86
N LEU A 223 -1.06 -12.00 -22.12
CA LEU A 223 0.30 -11.95 -22.67
C LEU A 223 1.07 -13.26 -22.51
N GLN A 224 0.57 -14.25 -21.76
CA GLN A 224 1.28 -15.51 -21.50
C GLN A 224 2.74 -15.25 -21.09
N HIS A 225 3.70 -15.77 -21.86
CA HIS A 225 5.14 -15.53 -21.70
C HIS A 225 5.73 -14.55 -22.73
N ASP A 226 4.92 -13.63 -23.27
CA ASP A 226 5.42 -12.48 -24.04
C ASP A 226 6.09 -11.47 -23.10
N MET A 227 7.29 -11.85 -22.64
CA MET A 227 8.10 -11.07 -21.70
C MET A 227 8.48 -9.71 -22.28
N ASP A 228 8.60 -9.61 -23.61
CA ASP A 228 9.06 -8.40 -24.26
C ASP A 228 7.96 -7.32 -24.29
N THR A 229 6.68 -7.71 -24.42
CA THR A 229 5.56 -6.79 -24.24
C THR A 229 5.44 -6.32 -22.79
N TYR A 230 5.57 -7.21 -21.79
CA TYR A 230 5.62 -6.79 -20.38
C TYR A 230 6.76 -5.78 -20.14
N ARG A 231 7.96 -6.06 -20.65
CA ARG A 231 9.13 -5.20 -20.53
C ARG A 231 8.89 -3.83 -21.14
N LYS A 232 8.36 -3.77 -22.36
CA LYS A 232 8.03 -2.51 -23.06
C LYS A 232 7.02 -1.67 -22.30
N ARG A 233 5.99 -2.31 -21.73
CA ARG A 233 4.99 -1.59 -20.91
C ARG A 233 5.65 -0.96 -19.68
N LEU A 234 6.48 -1.69 -18.95
CA LEU A 234 7.13 -1.16 -17.75
C LEU A 234 8.15 -0.05 -18.08
N ASP A 235 8.93 -0.20 -19.14
CA ASP A 235 9.84 0.85 -19.61
C ASP A 235 9.08 2.13 -20.00
N ALA A 236 7.96 1.98 -20.72
CA ALA A 236 7.08 3.10 -21.09
C ALA A 236 6.46 3.81 -19.88
N PHE A 237 6.24 3.10 -18.78
CA PHE A 237 5.78 3.65 -17.51
C PHE A 237 6.92 4.19 -16.63
N GLY A 238 8.16 4.24 -17.15
CA GLY A 238 9.31 4.88 -16.50
C GLY A 238 10.06 4.00 -15.50
N PHE A 239 9.89 2.68 -15.54
CA PHE A 239 10.62 1.75 -14.68
C PHE A 239 11.94 1.29 -15.29
N ASN A 240 12.84 0.74 -14.46
CA ASN A 240 13.92 -0.14 -14.90
C ASN A 240 13.40 -1.59 -14.97
N PRO A 241 13.05 -2.13 -16.15
CA PRO A 241 12.60 -3.52 -16.24
C PRO A 241 13.78 -4.48 -16.34
N ILE A 242 13.79 -5.50 -15.47
CA ILE A 242 14.79 -6.58 -15.47
C ILE A 242 14.07 -7.89 -15.76
N VAL A 243 14.35 -8.54 -16.90
CA VAL A 243 13.77 -9.84 -17.27
C VAL A 243 14.71 -10.94 -16.83
N ILE A 244 14.19 -11.93 -16.10
CA ILE A 244 14.97 -13.05 -15.55
C ILE A 244 14.21 -14.38 -15.65
N ASP A 245 14.94 -15.48 -15.51
CA ASP A 245 14.35 -16.76 -15.09
C ASP A 245 13.98 -16.67 -13.60
N GLY A 246 12.68 -16.72 -13.31
CA GLY A 246 12.17 -16.63 -11.94
C GLY A 246 12.46 -17.85 -11.06
N HIS A 247 13.03 -18.93 -11.63
CA HIS A 247 13.49 -20.11 -10.92
C HIS A 247 15.02 -20.18 -10.79
N ASP A 248 15.75 -19.19 -11.31
CA ASP A 248 17.19 -19.05 -11.11
C ASP A 248 17.49 -18.13 -9.92
N VAL A 249 18.03 -18.72 -8.86
CA VAL A 249 18.38 -18.03 -7.61
C VAL A 249 19.51 -17.00 -7.81
N GLU A 250 20.47 -17.26 -8.70
CA GLU A 250 21.56 -16.32 -8.98
C GLU A 250 21.07 -15.12 -9.78
N GLU A 251 20.20 -15.32 -10.77
CA GLU A 251 19.58 -14.22 -11.51
C GLU A 251 18.70 -13.37 -10.60
N LEU A 252 17.88 -13.98 -9.73
CA LEU A 252 17.09 -13.27 -8.73
C LEU A 252 17.96 -12.41 -7.79
N ALA A 253 19.03 -12.99 -7.23
CA ALA A 253 19.92 -12.27 -6.33
C ALA A 253 20.61 -11.08 -7.03
N LYS A 254 21.03 -11.25 -8.29
CA LYS A 254 21.59 -10.15 -9.10
C LYS A 254 20.55 -9.07 -9.38
N ALA A 255 19.33 -9.46 -9.77
CA ALA A 255 18.25 -8.51 -10.07
C ALA A 255 17.85 -7.68 -8.85
N PHE A 256 17.76 -8.29 -7.65
CA PHE A 256 17.48 -7.55 -6.42
C PHE A 256 18.62 -6.61 -6.03
N HIS A 257 19.87 -7.01 -6.26
CA HIS A 257 21.02 -6.13 -6.06
C HIS A 257 21.05 -4.96 -7.05
N GLU A 258 20.73 -5.21 -8.32
CA GLU A 258 20.57 -4.13 -9.31
C GLU A 258 19.44 -3.17 -8.88
N ALA A 259 18.30 -3.71 -8.46
CA ALA A 259 17.19 -2.91 -7.95
C ALA A 259 17.59 -2.04 -6.74
N SER A 260 18.54 -2.48 -5.90
CA SER A 260 19.04 -1.72 -4.75
C SER A 260 20.07 -0.66 -5.13
N THR A 261 20.71 -0.76 -6.29
CA THR A 261 21.78 0.13 -6.76
C THR A 261 21.29 1.17 -7.76
N VAL A 262 20.23 0.88 -8.54
CA VAL A 262 19.60 1.86 -9.44
C VAL A 262 18.91 2.96 -8.63
N LYS A 263 19.35 4.22 -8.81
CA LYS A 263 18.85 5.41 -8.10
C LYS A 263 18.15 6.44 -9.01
N THR A 264 17.97 6.12 -10.29
CA THR A 264 17.41 7.05 -11.29
C THR A 264 15.93 6.84 -11.57
N ARG A 265 15.40 5.64 -11.31
CA ARG A 265 14.00 5.24 -11.52
C ARG A 265 13.63 4.04 -10.64
N PRO A 266 12.34 3.78 -10.34
CA PRO A 266 11.92 2.54 -9.67
C PRO A 266 12.24 1.31 -10.53
N THR A 267 12.40 0.14 -9.89
CA THR A 267 12.75 -1.11 -10.59
C THR A 267 11.57 -2.08 -10.62
N ALA A 268 11.39 -2.74 -11.76
CA ALA A 268 10.45 -3.83 -11.91
C ALA A 268 11.17 -5.10 -12.40
N ILE A 269 11.03 -6.20 -11.67
CA ILE A 269 11.58 -7.50 -12.02
C ILE A 269 10.48 -8.33 -12.67
N LEU A 270 10.68 -8.71 -13.93
CA LEU A 270 9.83 -9.60 -14.71
C LEU A 270 10.39 -11.01 -14.61
N ALA A 271 9.88 -11.79 -13.65
CA ALA A 271 10.29 -13.17 -13.43
C ALA A 271 9.43 -14.10 -14.30
N LYS A 272 10.05 -14.71 -15.33
CA LYS A 272 9.40 -15.77 -16.10
C LYS A 272 9.37 -17.05 -15.26
N THR A 273 8.19 -17.55 -14.92
CA THR A 273 8.02 -18.69 -14.02
C THR A 273 7.02 -19.69 -14.61
N LEU A 274 6.77 -20.80 -13.91
CA LEU A 274 5.73 -21.76 -14.28
C LEU A 274 4.80 -22.01 -13.10
N LYS A 275 3.49 -21.92 -13.34
CA LYS A 275 2.49 -22.20 -12.32
C LYS A 275 2.58 -23.67 -11.92
N GLY A 276 2.64 -23.95 -10.62
CA GLY A 276 2.85 -25.32 -10.12
C GLY A 276 4.25 -25.87 -10.41
N LYS A 277 5.28 -25.02 -10.49
CA LYS A 277 6.67 -25.45 -10.70
C LYS A 277 7.06 -26.64 -9.80
N TYR A 278 7.72 -27.64 -10.37
CA TYR A 278 8.12 -28.90 -9.74
C TYR A 278 6.97 -29.74 -9.17
N PHE A 279 5.72 -29.57 -9.66
CA PHE A 279 4.61 -30.47 -9.34
C PHE A 279 4.38 -31.40 -10.55
N PRO A 280 4.84 -32.67 -10.50
CA PRO A 280 4.73 -33.58 -11.65
C PRO A 280 3.30 -33.74 -12.16
N GLY A 281 3.11 -33.56 -13.47
CA GLY A 281 1.79 -33.63 -14.11
C GLY A 281 0.81 -32.49 -13.74
N ILE A 282 1.31 -31.41 -13.13
CA ILE A 282 0.55 -30.21 -12.75
C ILE A 282 1.25 -28.92 -13.23
N GLU A 283 2.59 -28.89 -13.25
CA GLU A 283 3.37 -27.75 -13.75
C GLU A 283 2.86 -27.28 -15.13
N ASP A 284 2.62 -25.98 -15.23
CA ASP A 284 2.14 -25.30 -16.44
C ASP A 284 0.76 -25.77 -16.97
N MET A 285 -0.02 -26.49 -16.15
CA MET A 285 -1.36 -26.96 -16.53
C MET A 285 -2.46 -25.99 -16.09
N VAL A 286 -3.45 -25.79 -16.98
CA VAL A 286 -4.71 -25.08 -16.65
C VAL A 286 -5.53 -25.85 -15.61
N ASN A 287 -6.55 -25.20 -15.03
CA ASN A 287 -7.50 -25.80 -14.08
C ASN A 287 -6.91 -26.28 -12.74
N TRP A 288 -5.74 -25.79 -12.34
CA TRP A 288 -5.13 -26.05 -11.02
C TRP A 288 -5.03 -24.81 -10.12
N HIS A 289 -5.65 -23.70 -10.50
CA HIS A 289 -5.75 -22.53 -9.64
C HIS A 289 -6.83 -22.74 -8.57
N GLY A 290 -6.56 -22.32 -7.32
CA GLY A 290 -7.54 -22.40 -6.23
C GLY A 290 -7.84 -23.80 -5.71
N GLN A 291 -7.07 -24.81 -6.15
CA GLN A 291 -7.29 -26.20 -5.80
C GLN A 291 -6.14 -26.74 -4.94
N ALA A 292 -6.51 -27.29 -3.77
CA ALA A 292 -5.62 -28.20 -3.06
C ALA A 292 -5.35 -29.43 -3.93
N LEU A 293 -4.19 -30.07 -3.75
CA LEU A 293 -3.74 -31.13 -4.67
C LEU A 293 -4.48 -32.48 -4.51
N GLY A 294 -5.25 -32.64 -3.43
CA GLY A 294 -5.96 -33.90 -3.12
C GLY A 294 -5.00 -35.08 -3.11
N ASP A 295 -5.37 -36.15 -3.80
CA ASP A 295 -4.60 -37.41 -3.86
C ASP A 295 -3.20 -37.23 -4.47
N LYS A 296 -2.97 -36.18 -5.26
CA LYS A 296 -1.64 -35.89 -5.85
C LYS A 296 -0.65 -35.30 -4.84
N ALA A 297 -1.11 -34.86 -3.67
CA ALA A 297 -0.26 -34.17 -2.69
C ALA A 297 0.92 -35.04 -2.23
N THR A 298 0.68 -36.32 -1.94
CA THR A 298 1.71 -37.25 -1.44
C THR A 298 2.86 -37.42 -2.44
N ASP A 299 2.53 -37.65 -3.71
CA ASP A 299 3.54 -37.84 -4.77
C ASP A 299 4.33 -36.56 -5.05
N VAL A 300 3.64 -35.41 -5.04
CA VAL A 300 4.28 -34.09 -5.18
C VAL A 300 5.24 -33.82 -4.01
N ILE A 301 4.81 -34.04 -2.76
CA ILE A 301 5.67 -33.86 -1.59
C ILE A 301 6.89 -34.77 -1.66
N LYS A 302 6.70 -36.07 -1.97
CA LYS A 302 7.81 -37.03 -2.11
C LYS A 302 8.81 -36.60 -3.19
N HIS A 303 8.32 -36.08 -4.31
CA HIS A 303 9.18 -35.53 -5.36
C HIS A 303 9.98 -34.32 -4.85
N LEU A 304 9.32 -33.35 -4.22
CA LEU A 304 9.98 -32.17 -3.67
C LEU A 304 11.02 -32.53 -2.59
N GLU A 305 10.69 -33.46 -1.68
CA GLU A 305 11.62 -33.95 -0.65
C GLU A 305 12.88 -34.59 -1.25
N SER A 306 12.75 -35.25 -2.42
CA SER A 306 13.90 -35.82 -3.13
C SER A 306 14.84 -34.77 -3.73
N MET A 307 14.35 -33.54 -3.95
CA MET A 307 15.14 -32.42 -4.46
C MET A 307 15.95 -31.69 -3.37
N VAL A 308 15.52 -31.79 -2.11
CA VAL A 308 16.20 -31.14 -0.98
C VAL A 308 17.54 -31.81 -0.72
N LYS A 309 18.65 -31.08 -0.89
CA LYS A 309 19.99 -31.60 -0.60
C LYS A 309 20.36 -31.45 0.86
N ASN A 310 20.06 -30.31 1.48
CA ASN A 310 20.33 -30.04 2.89
C ASN A 310 19.12 -30.37 3.77
N LYS A 311 19.14 -31.57 4.38
CA LYS A 311 18.08 -32.01 5.31
C LYS A 311 18.16 -31.39 6.70
N GLY A 312 19.29 -30.76 7.04
CA GLY A 312 19.48 -30.07 8.31
C GLY A 312 18.83 -28.70 8.39
N LYS A 313 19.08 -27.99 9.50
CA LYS A 313 18.74 -26.58 9.64
C LYS A 313 19.60 -25.75 8.68
N ILE A 314 18.97 -24.94 7.85
CA ILE A 314 19.65 -24.02 6.95
C ILE A 314 19.88 -22.72 7.71
N SER A 315 21.14 -22.29 7.85
CA SER A 315 21.52 -21.10 8.64
C SER A 315 21.43 -19.79 7.85
N LEU A 316 20.42 -19.67 6.98
CA LEU A 316 20.12 -18.39 6.33
C LEU A 316 19.03 -17.66 7.12
N GLY A 317 19.16 -16.36 7.23
CA GLY A 317 18.22 -15.48 7.90
C GLY A 317 18.17 -14.12 7.22
N PRO A 318 17.31 -13.22 7.70
CA PRO A 318 17.27 -11.85 7.19
C PRO A 318 18.63 -11.17 7.31
N GLN A 319 18.88 -10.21 6.42
CA GLN A 319 19.99 -9.30 6.61
C GLN A 319 19.76 -8.37 7.82
N GLU A 320 20.84 -7.83 8.38
CA GLU A 320 20.76 -6.92 9.51
C GLU A 320 20.07 -5.60 9.14
N VAL A 321 19.15 -5.17 9.99
CA VAL A 321 18.42 -3.90 9.82
C VAL A 321 19.31 -2.73 10.23
N ILE A 322 19.33 -1.69 9.38
CA ILE A 322 19.91 -0.40 9.72
C ILE A 322 18.81 0.39 10.44
N ASP A 323 19.01 0.70 11.72
CA ASP A 323 17.96 1.31 12.56
C ASP A 323 17.93 2.84 12.40
N ASP A 324 17.49 3.31 11.24
CA ASP A 324 17.53 4.72 10.84
C ASP A 324 16.15 5.38 10.63
N ALA A 325 15.05 4.64 10.76
CA ALA A 325 13.72 5.24 10.71
C ALA A 325 13.46 6.10 11.96
N PRO A 326 12.94 7.33 11.80
CA PRO A 326 12.73 8.22 12.93
C PRO A 326 11.66 7.67 13.87
N LYS A 327 11.83 7.93 15.17
CA LYS A 327 10.76 7.81 16.16
C LYS A 327 9.76 8.95 15.94
N ILE A 328 8.48 8.62 15.94
CA ILE A 328 7.41 9.55 15.62
C ILE A 328 6.28 9.41 16.62
N ASP A 329 5.55 10.50 16.83
CA ASP A 329 4.31 10.51 17.60
C ASP A 329 3.21 11.10 16.72
N ILE A 330 2.22 10.25 16.42
CA ILE A 330 1.03 10.63 15.65
C ILE A 330 -0.21 10.75 16.54
N THR A 331 -0.04 10.76 17.86
CA THR A 331 -1.14 10.84 18.82
C THR A 331 -1.47 12.28 19.19
N ASN A 332 -2.67 12.49 19.76
CA ASN A 332 -3.10 13.77 20.34
C ASN A 332 -3.04 14.97 19.38
N VAL A 333 -3.45 14.77 18.13
CA VAL A 333 -3.52 15.83 17.11
C VAL A 333 -4.56 16.87 17.52
N ARG A 334 -4.23 18.16 17.43
CA ARG A 334 -5.14 19.26 17.80
C ARG A 334 -5.07 20.37 16.77
N LEU A 335 -6.11 21.19 16.70
CA LEU A 335 -6.03 22.46 15.98
C LEU A 335 -4.98 23.35 16.67
N SER A 336 -4.03 23.90 15.91
CA SER A 336 -3.01 24.85 16.40
C SER A 336 -3.62 26.12 17.02
N SER A 337 -4.84 26.47 16.59
CA SER A 337 -5.64 27.57 17.10
C SER A 337 -7.13 27.17 17.05
N PRO A 338 -7.99 27.70 17.95
CA PRO A 338 -9.41 27.41 17.88
C PRO A 338 -10.02 27.89 16.55
N PRO A 339 -11.23 27.40 16.18
CA PRO A 339 -12.03 28.03 15.13
C PRO A 339 -12.16 29.54 15.38
N ASN A 340 -12.19 30.34 14.32
CA ASN A 340 -12.25 31.80 14.44
C ASN A 340 -13.21 32.40 13.41
N TYR A 341 -14.49 32.05 13.56
CA TYR A 341 -15.59 32.51 12.71
C TYR A 341 -16.56 33.38 13.49
N LYS A 342 -17.31 34.24 12.80
CA LYS A 342 -18.44 34.97 13.37
C LYS A 342 -19.73 34.22 13.06
N LEU A 343 -20.65 34.20 14.01
CA LEU A 343 -22.00 33.65 13.78
C LEU A 343 -22.65 34.39 12.60
N GLY A 344 -23.20 33.63 11.66
CA GLY A 344 -23.79 34.13 10.42
C GLY A 344 -22.82 34.30 9.26
N ASP A 345 -21.49 34.15 9.45
CA ASP A 345 -20.54 34.14 8.34
C ASP A 345 -20.92 33.05 7.32
N SER A 346 -20.81 33.35 6.02
CA SER A 346 -21.18 32.45 4.94
C SER A 346 -19.95 31.75 4.38
N ILE A 347 -19.73 30.49 4.76
CA ILE A 347 -18.50 29.74 4.46
C ILE A 347 -18.84 28.32 4.02
N ALA A 348 -18.25 27.84 2.93
CA ALA A 348 -18.42 26.46 2.49
C ALA A 348 -17.62 25.51 3.39
N THR A 349 -18.20 24.36 3.73
CA THR A 349 -17.52 23.38 4.60
C THR A 349 -16.27 22.79 3.92
N ARG A 350 -16.24 22.67 2.58
CA ARG A 350 -15.00 22.28 1.87
C ARG A 350 -13.84 23.27 2.08
N LEU A 351 -14.13 24.58 2.17
CA LEU A 351 -13.12 25.60 2.44
C LEU A 351 -12.64 25.51 3.89
N ALA A 352 -13.58 25.31 4.83
CA ALA A 352 -13.25 25.10 6.24
C ALA A 352 -12.41 23.83 6.47
N TYR A 353 -12.59 22.78 5.67
CA TYR A 353 -11.71 21.61 5.68
C TYR A 353 -10.25 21.99 5.40
N GLY A 354 -9.98 22.73 4.31
CA GLY A 354 -8.63 23.18 4.00
C GLY A 354 -8.02 24.07 5.10
N THR A 355 -8.83 24.93 5.73
CA THR A 355 -8.41 25.73 6.90
C THR A 355 -8.07 24.86 8.10
N ALA A 356 -8.88 23.83 8.40
CA ALA A 356 -8.62 22.89 9.49
C ALA A 356 -7.34 22.08 9.26
N LEU A 357 -7.12 21.66 8.02
CA LEU A 357 -5.99 20.86 7.61
C LEU A 357 -4.66 21.58 7.85
N ILE A 358 -4.60 22.90 7.57
CA ILE A 358 -3.48 23.75 7.97
C ILE A 358 -3.24 23.65 9.47
N LYS A 359 -4.28 23.89 10.28
CA LYS A 359 -4.17 23.97 11.74
C LYS A 359 -3.68 22.66 12.38
N ILE A 360 -4.18 21.52 11.93
CA ILE A 360 -3.71 20.23 12.44
C ILE A 360 -2.30 19.88 11.93
N ALA A 361 -1.92 20.33 10.73
CA ALA A 361 -0.57 20.14 10.21
C ALA A 361 0.45 21.04 10.93
N GLU A 362 0.12 22.27 11.27
CA GLU A 362 0.95 23.12 12.14
C GLU A 362 1.22 22.45 13.50
N ASN A 363 0.24 21.71 14.03
CA ASN A 363 0.38 20.97 15.28
C ASN A 363 1.22 19.70 15.15
N ASN A 364 1.04 18.90 14.08
CA ASN A 364 1.71 17.62 13.92
C ASN A 364 2.36 17.48 12.51
N PRO A 365 3.69 17.27 12.43
CA PRO A 365 4.42 17.21 11.16
C PRO A 365 4.11 15.95 10.34
N ARG A 366 3.37 14.98 10.90
CA ARG A 366 2.98 13.74 10.23
C ARG A 366 1.58 13.80 9.60
N VAL A 367 0.87 14.93 9.70
CA VAL A 367 -0.33 15.18 8.91
C VAL A 367 0.06 15.45 7.46
N ILE A 368 -0.51 14.66 6.55
CA ILE A 368 -0.28 14.78 5.10
C ILE A 368 -1.62 14.83 4.36
N ALA A 369 -1.63 15.50 3.22
CA ALA A 369 -2.79 15.55 2.33
C ALA A 369 -2.47 14.86 1.00
N LEU A 370 -3.42 14.09 0.51
CA LEU A 370 -3.40 13.48 -0.81
C LEU A 370 -4.66 13.90 -1.55
N ASP A 371 -4.56 14.19 -2.85
CA ASP A 371 -5.72 14.57 -3.65
C ASP A 371 -5.63 13.99 -5.07
N GLY A 372 -6.77 13.76 -5.70
CA GLY A 372 -6.84 13.26 -7.07
C GLY A 372 -7.14 14.37 -8.09
N ASP A 373 -6.22 15.30 -8.29
CA ASP A 373 -6.33 16.46 -9.19
C ASP A 373 -7.58 17.36 -8.97
N THR A 374 -8.09 17.42 -7.75
CA THR A 374 -9.24 18.26 -7.37
C THR A 374 -8.91 19.23 -6.24
N LYS A 375 -7.62 19.41 -5.94
CA LYS A 375 -7.08 20.16 -4.79
C LYS A 375 -7.59 21.59 -4.63
N ASN A 376 -7.82 22.28 -5.74
CA ASN A 376 -8.36 23.65 -5.77
C ASN A 376 -9.87 23.69 -5.44
N SER A 377 -10.55 22.55 -5.59
CA SER A 377 -11.98 22.40 -5.40
C SER A 377 -12.31 21.78 -4.03
N THR A 378 -11.47 20.86 -3.56
CA THR A 378 -11.52 20.29 -2.20
C THR A 378 -10.90 21.22 -1.16
N PHE A 379 -10.03 22.15 -1.59
CA PHE A 379 -9.16 22.99 -0.76
C PHE A 379 -8.08 22.21 0.01
N SER A 380 -7.77 20.96 -0.36
CA SER A 380 -6.67 20.20 0.22
C SER A 380 -5.29 20.84 -0.05
N CYS A 381 -5.16 21.62 -1.14
CA CYS A 381 -3.93 22.34 -1.48
C CYS A 381 -3.50 23.37 -0.42
N LYS A 382 -4.41 23.80 0.45
CA LYS A 382 -4.11 24.74 1.55
C LYS A 382 -3.00 24.26 2.48
N ILE A 383 -2.83 22.94 2.65
CA ILE A 383 -1.72 22.41 3.45
C ILE A 383 -0.33 22.84 2.93
N LYS A 384 -0.22 23.21 1.64
CA LYS A 384 1.02 23.72 1.04
C LYS A 384 1.48 25.04 1.68
N GLU A 385 0.58 25.79 2.31
CA GLU A 385 0.93 26.97 3.11
C GLU A 385 1.81 26.60 4.31
N VAL A 386 1.61 25.40 4.88
CA VAL A 386 2.42 24.92 6.01
C VAL A 386 3.69 24.22 5.53
N SER A 387 3.61 23.44 4.46
CA SER A 387 4.77 22.92 3.71
C SER A 387 4.27 22.26 2.43
N PRO A 388 4.81 22.61 1.25
CA PRO A 388 4.50 21.91 -0.01
C PRO A 388 4.79 20.41 0.04
N ASP A 389 5.79 19.99 0.82
CA ASP A 389 6.21 18.57 0.94
C ASP A 389 5.18 17.70 1.67
N ARG A 390 4.20 18.32 2.35
CA ARG A 390 3.09 17.61 3.02
C ARG A 390 1.90 17.34 2.10
N TYR A 391 1.97 17.79 0.85
CA TYR A 391 0.95 17.55 -0.15
C TYR A 391 1.45 16.55 -1.20
N ILE A 392 0.61 15.55 -1.50
CA ILE A 392 0.90 14.51 -2.49
C ILE A 392 -0.18 14.57 -3.57
N GLU A 393 0.19 14.91 -4.79
CA GLU A 393 -0.71 14.82 -5.95
C GLU A 393 -0.81 13.36 -6.41
N CYS A 394 -2.02 12.81 -6.44
CA CYS A 394 -2.27 11.45 -6.91
C CYS A 394 -2.86 11.42 -8.33
N TYR A 395 -3.12 12.59 -8.93
CA TYR A 395 -3.71 12.73 -10.26
C TYR A 395 -5.12 12.12 -10.35
N ILE A 396 -5.72 12.08 -11.54
CA ILE A 396 -7.05 11.50 -11.78
C ILE A 396 -6.97 9.95 -11.72
N ALA A 397 -6.76 9.42 -10.52
CA ALA A 397 -6.49 8.01 -10.25
C ALA A 397 -6.94 7.65 -8.81
N GLU A 398 -8.25 7.67 -8.53
CA GLU A 398 -8.75 7.57 -7.16
C GLU A 398 -8.47 6.20 -6.51
N GLN A 399 -8.41 5.12 -7.31
CA GLN A 399 -8.02 3.81 -6.79
C GLN A 399 -6.60 3.87 -6.22
N ASN A 400 -5.66 4.45 -6.98
CA ASN A 400 -4.31 4.66 -6.51
C ASN A 400 -4.23 5.70 -5.37
N LEU A 401 -4.99 6.80 -5.40
CA LEU A 401 -5.08 7.76 -4.29
C LEU A 401 -5.38 7.06 -2.96
N VAL A 402 -6.42 6.22 -2.93
CA VAL A 402 -6.79 5.48 -1.72
C VAL A 402 -5.70 4.46 -1.34
N GLY A 403 -5.17 3.71 -2.31
CA GLY A 403 -4.10 2.73 -2.04
C GLY A 403 -2.82 3.36 -1.48
N VAL A 404 -2.37 4.48 -2.05
CA VAL A 404 -1.20 5.25 -1.57
C VAL A 404 -1.46 5.81 -0.18
N ALA A 405 -2.65 6.34 0.09
CA ALA A 405 -3.01 6.84 1.42
C ALA A 405 -2.98 5.73 2.48
N ILE A 406 -3.48 4.53 2.15
CA ILE A 406 -3.39 3.36 3.03
C ILE A 406 -1.92 3.00 3.30
N GLY A 407 -1.10 2.92 2.24
CA GLY A 407 0.34 2.63 2.36
C GLY A 407 1.09 3.67 3.20
N ALA A 408 0.74 4.94 3.07
CA ALA A 408 1.35 6.02 3.84
C ALA A 408 1.00 5.95 5.34
N ALA A 409 -0.20 5.47 5.68
CA ALA A 409 -0.68 5.31 7.05
C ALA A 409 -0.15 4.03 7.73
N CYS A 410 0.31 3.02 6.97
CA CYS A 410 0.82 1.77 7.52
C CYS A 410 1.91 2.00 8.56
N ARG A 411 1.89 1.19 9.64
CA ARG A 411 2.82 1.30 10.79
C ARG A 411 2.80 2.67 11.47
N ASP A 412 1.65 3.34 11.43
CA ASP A 412 1.41 4.62 12.11
C ASP A 412 2.42 5.71 11.68
N ARG A 413 2.87 5.67 10.41
CA ARG A 413 3.93 6.56 9.91
C ARG A 413 3.45 7.97 9.57
N THR A 414 2.17 8.11 9.23
CA THR A 414 1.53 9.38 8.88
C THR A 414 0.06 9.41 9.32
N ILE A 415 -0.51 10.60 9.38
CA ILE A 415 -1.95 10.87 9.53
C ILE A 415 -2.43 11.37 8.16
N ALA A 416 -2.92 10.45 7.34
CA ALA A 416 -3.26 10.73 5.94
C ALA A 416 -4.69 11.25 5.78
N PHE A 417 -4.84 12.35 5.02
CA PHE A 417 -6.12 12.88 4.53
C PHE A 417 -6.19 12.78 3.01
N ALA A 418 -6.95 11.83 2.49
CA ALA A 418 -7.18 11.66 1.05
C ALA A 418 -8.46 12.37 0.61
N SER A 419 -8.39 13.21 -0.42
CA SER A 419 -9.47 14.10 -0.84
C SER A 419 -9.81 13.97 -2.32
N THR A 420 -11.09 13.97 -2.62
CA THR A 420 -11.63 14.16 -3.97
C THR A 420 -13.10 14.61 -3.87
N PHE A 421 -13.85 14.60 -4.96
CA PHE A 421 -15.30 14.74 -4.90
C PHE A 421 -15.87 13.46 -4.30
N ALA A 422 -16.84 13.58 -3.39
CA ALA A 422 -17.40 12.42 -2.67
C ALA A 422 -17.92 11.34 -3.64
N THR A 423 -18.43 11.72 -4.82
CA THR A 423 -18.89 10.79 -5.85
C THR A 423 -17.75 9.96 -6.43
N PHE A 424 -16.54 10.50 -6.57
CA PHE A 424 -15.40 9.77 -7.15
C PHE A 424 -14.77 8.77 -6.18
N PHE A 425 -15.11 8.78 -4.89
CA PHE A 425 -14.78 7.66 -4.01
C PHE A 425 -15.53 6.37 -4.37
N THR A 426 -16.62 6.42 -5.14
CA THR A 426 -17.24 5.21 -5.72
C THR A 426 -16.26 4.43 -6.61
N ARG A 427 -15.37 5.17 -7.30
CA ARG A 427 -14.33 4.66 -8.19
C ARG A 427 -13.23 3.89 -7.43
N ALA A 428 -13.11 4.13 -6.12
CA ALA A 428 -12.12 3.51 -5.23
C ALA A 428 -12.78 2.71 -4.09
N PHE A 429 -14.05 2.32 -4.23
CA PHE A 429 -14.79 1.67 -3.16
C PHE A 429 -14.14 0.35 -2.71
N ASP A 430 -13.59 -0.43 -3.65
CA ASP A 430 -12.92 -1.68 -3.31
C ASP A 430 -11.63 -1.45 -2.50
N GLN A 431 -10.88 -0.38 -2.78
CA GLN A 431 -9.71 0.01 -2.01
C GLN A 431 -10.10 0.51 -0.61
N ILE A 432 -11.20 1.26 -0.47
CA ILE A 432 -11.73 1.69 0.83
C ILE A 432 -12.17 0.47 1.66
N ARG A 433 -12.90 -0.47 1.03
CA ARG A 433 -13.32 -1.73 1.65
C ARG A 433 -12.13 -2.56 2.13
N MET A 434 -11.11 -2.71 1.30
CA MET A 434 -9.87 -3.40 1.67
C MET A 434 -9.04 -2.63 2.70
N GLY A 435 -9.14 -1.30 2.75
CA GLY A 435 -8.57 -0.47 3.81
C GLY A 435 -9.15 -0.81 5.19
N ALA A 436 -10.46 -1.03 5.28
CA ALA A 436 -11.09 -1.46 6.53
C ALA A 436 -10.67 -2.87 6.95
N ILE A 437 -10.58 -3.81 6.01
CA ILE A 437 -10.00 -5.15 6.24
C ILE A 437 -8.54 -5.06 6.71
N SER A 438 -7.81 -4.07 6.17
CA SER A 438 -6.44 -3.74 6.55
C SER A 438 -6.33 -2.96 7.86
N GLN A 439 -7.43 -2.69 8.55
CA GLN A 439 -7.47 -1.92 9.81
C GLN A 439 -6.76 -0.56 9.69
N THR A 440 -6.88 0.10 8.54
CA THR A 440 -6.23 1.38 8.27
C THR A 440 -6.86 2.53 9.06
N ASN A 441 -6.07 3.58 9.32
CA ASN A 441 -6.48 4.82 10.00
C ASN A 441 -6.51 6.03 9.05
N VAL A 442 -6.89 5.81 7.79
CA VAL A 442 -6.95 6.88 6.77
C VAL A 442 -8.23 7.70 6.91
N ASN A 443 -8.08 9.01 6.73
CA ASN A 443 -9.17 9.97 6.69
C ASN A 443 -9.52 10.31 5.24
N PHE A 444 -10.77 10.12 4.84
CA PHE A 444 -11.29 10.42 3.51
C PHE A 444 -12.15 11.69 3.57
N VAL A 445 -11.91 12.63 2.67
CA VAL A 445 -12.66 13.89 2.62
C VAL A 445 -13.32 14.03 1.26
N GLY A 446 -14.63 13.85 1.23
CA GLY A 446 -15.42 13.92 0.02
C GLY A 446 -16.13 15.25 -0.08
N SER A 447 -15.76 16.07 -1.06
CA SER A 447 -16.42 17.34 -1.34
C SER A 447 -17.59 17.19 -2.31
N HIS A 448 -18.26 18.30 -2.67
CA HIS A 448 -19.26 18.32 -3.74
C HIS A 448 -20.42 17.34 -3.50
N CYS A 449 -20.85 17.21 -2.25
CA CYS A 449 -21.88 16.25 -1.89
C CYS A 449 -23.30 16.75 -2.22
N GLY A 450 -24.17 15.85 -2.66
CA GLY A 450 -25.59 16.16 -2.94
C GLY A 450 -25.83 16.98 -4.21
N VAL A 451 -27.10 17.34 -4.43
CA VAL A 451 -27.55 18.14 -5.59
C VAL A 451 -27.15 19.61 -5.50
N SER A 452 -26.72 20.07 -4.32
CA SER A 452 -26.43 21.48 -4.03
C SER A 452 -25.15 21.99 -4.72
N ILE A 453 -24.46 21.13 -5.47
CA ILE A 453 -23.34 21.55 -6.31
C ILE A 453 -23.77 22.41 -7.50
N GLY A 454 -25.02 22.25 -7.96
CA GLY A 454 -25.60 23.02 -9.06
C GLY A 454 -25.27 22.45 -10.45
N GLU A 455 -24.62 23.27 -11.26
CA GLU A 455 -24.61 23.20 -12.72
C GLU A 455 -23.81 22.04 -13.32
N ASP A 456 -22.84 21.47 -12.57
CA ASP A 456 -22.04 20.32 -13.04
C ASP A 456 -22.90 19.06 -13.27
N GLY A 457 -24.08 18.99 -12.65
CA GLY A 457 -25.02 17.90 -12.88
C GLY A 457 -24.66 16.60 -12.16
N PRO A 458 -25.44 15.52 -12.43
CA PRO A 458 -25.45 14.32 -11.59
C PRO A 458 -24.14 13.52 -11.60
N SER A 459 -23.28 13.67 -12.61
CA SER A 459 -21.98 13.00 -12.65
C SER A 459 -21.04 13.44 -11.52
N GLN A 460 -21.23 14.65 -10.97
CA GLN A 460 -20.42 15.19 -9.87
C GLN A 460 -21.16 15.13 -8.53
N MET A 461 -22.46 14.85 -8.53
CA MET A 461 -23.29 14.79 -7.33
C MET A 461 -23.04 13.49 -6.57
N ALA A 462 -22.51 13.59 -5.35
CA ALA A 462 -22.42 12.43 -4.47
C ALA A 462 -23.78 12.18 -3.79
N LEU A 463 -24.46 11.11 -4.17
CA LEU A 463 -25.81 10.78 -3.70
C LEU A 463 -25.86 9.45 -2.93
N GLU A 464 -24.83 8.62 -3.09
CA GLU A 464 -24.64 7.31 -2.49
C GLU A 464 -23.48 7.25 -1.48
N ASP A 465 -22.73 8.34 -1.33
CA ASP A 465 -21.50 8.38 -0.52
C ASP A 465 -21.75 8.05 0.96
N LEU A 466 -22.85 8.53 1.53
CA LEU A 466 -23.27 8.15 2.88
C LEU A 466 -23.58 6.65 2.99
N ALA A 467 -24.19 6.04 1.97
CA ALA A 467 -24.50 4.61 1.97
C ALA A 467 -23.21 3.79 1.84
N LEU A 468 -22.32 4.19 0.93
CA LEU A 468 -21.01 3.59 0.69
C LEU A 468 -20.20 3.56 1.98
N PHE A 469 -19.93 4.72 2.59
CA PHE A 469 -19.08 4.76 3.78
C PHE A 469 -19.74 4.10 5.00
N ARG A 470 -21.06 4.21 5.17
CA ARG A 470 -21.77 3.50 6.26
C ARG A 470 -21.75 1.98 6.10
N SER A 471 -21.57 1.46 4.88
CA SER A 471 -21.44 0.02 4.65
C SER A 471 -20.07 -0.52 5.08
N ILE A 472 -19.08 0.34 5.26
CA ILE A 472 -17.74 -0.03 5.69
C ILE A 472 -17.72 -0.31 7.19
N PRO A 473 -17.37 -1.53 7.63
CA PRO A 473 -17.29 -1.87 9.05
C PRO A 473 -16.29 -1.01 9.81
N GLY A 474 -16.68 -0.51 10.98
CA GLY A 474 -15.82 0.31 11.84
C GLY A 474 -15.58 1.74 11.32
N SER A 475 -16.28 2.17 10.27
CA SER A 475 -16.16 3.54 9.77
C SER A 475 -16.79 4.58 10.71
N THR A 476 -16.24 5.79 10.71
CA THR A 476 -16.84 6.97 11.32
C THR A 476 -17.18 7.99 10.24
N VAL A 477 -18.45 8.35 10.13
CA VAL A 477 -18.94 9.29 9.11
C VAL A 477 -19.30 10.62 9.76
N PHE A 478 -18.55 11.67 9.42
CA PHE A 478 -18.79 13.05 9.79
C PHE A 478 -19.50 13.78 8.66
N TYR A 479 -20.58 14.48 8.97
CA TYR A 479 -21.22 15.41 8.05
C TYR A 479 -21.39 16.78 8.73
N PRO A 480 -20.34 17.62 8.75
CA PRO A 480 -20.38 18.93 9.37
C PRO A 480 -21.29 19.89 8.58
N SER A 481 -22.13 20.65 9.30
CA SER A 481 -23.11 21.57 8.68
C SER A 481 -22.59 23.01 8.51
N ASP A 482 -21.51 23.39 9.18
CA ASP A 482 -20.87 24.71 9.08
C ASP A 482 -19.35 24.63 9.23
N ALA A 483 -18.67 25.78 9.19
CA ALA A 483 -17.22 25.86 9.27
C ALA A 483 -16.64 25.40 10.62
N VAL A 484 -17.27 25.75 11.75
CA VAL A 484 -16.82 25.34 13.08
C VAL A 484 -16.89 23.83 13.25
N ALA A 485 -18.03 23.23 12.89
CA ALA A 485 -18.21 21.78 12.95
C ALA A 485 -17.23 21.06 12.01
N THR A 486 -16.87 21.67 10.88
CA THR A 486 -15.89 21.09 9.95
C THR A 486 -14.50 21.04 10.55
N GLU A 487 -14.01 22.13 11.14
CA GLU A 487 -12.68 22.12 11.76
C GLU A 487 -12.59 21.09 12.89
N ARG A 488 -13.65 20.98 13.70
CA ARG A 488 -13.74 19.99 14.77
C ARG A 488 -13.85 18.56 14.24
N ALA A 489 -14.55 18.33 13.13
CA ALA A 489 -14.61 17.02 12.49
C ALA A 489 -13.22 16.56 12.00
N VAL A 490 -12.42 17.46 11.44
CA VAL A 490 -11.04 17.18 11.00
C VAL A 490 -10.13 16.82 12.19
N GLU A 491 -10.21 17.59 13.27
CA GLU A 491 -9.49 17.31 14.52
C GLU A 491 -9.90 15.95 15.13
N LEU A 492 -11.20 15.65 15.18
CA LEU A 492 -11.71 14.37 15.68
C LEU A 492 -11.28 13.21 14.79
N ALA A 493 -11.38 13.35 13.46
CA ALA A 493 -11.00 12.32 12.50
C ALA A 493 -9.51 11.97 12.64
N ALA A 494 -8.63 12.98 12.77
CA ALA A 494 -7.19 12.77 12.97
C ALA A 494 -6.84 11.93 14.22
N ASN A 495 -7.74 11.86 15.21
CA ASN A 495 -7.57 11.08 16.44
C ASN A 495 -8.47 9.84 16.52
N THR A 496 -9.25 9.55 15.49
CA THR A 496 -10.20 8.43 15.48
C THR A 496 -9.60 7.27 14.66
N LYS A 497 -9.56 6.08 15.26
CA LYS A 497 -9.10 4.87 14.57
C LYS A 497 -10.11 4.39 13.53
N GLY A 498 -9.60 3.67 12.53
CA GLY A 498 -10.41 3.14 11.44
C GLY A 498 -10.62 4.15 10.32
N ILE A 499 -11.53 3.81 9.42
CA ILE A 499 -11.87 4.65 8.27
C ILE A 499 -12.74 5.82 8.71
N CYS A 500 -12.22 7.04 8.60
CA CYS A 500 -13.01 8.25 8.81
C CYS A 500 -13.42 8.86 7.47
N PHE A 501 -14.69 9.26 7.34
CA PHE A 501 -15.18 9.99 6.17
C PHE A 501 -15.75 11.34 6.60
N ILE A 502 -15.29 12.43 5.97
CA ILE A 502 -15.79 13.79 6.19
C ILE A 502 -16.48 14.25 4.91
N ARG A 503 -17.80 14.39 4.98
CA ARG A 503 -18.64 14.85 3.87
C ARG A 503 -18.72 16.37 3.85
N THR A 504 -18.14 17.02 2.85
CA THR A 504 -18.13 18.49 2.72
C THR A 504 -18.96 18.96 1.53
N SER A 505 -19.51 20.18 1.65
CA SER A 505 -20.47 20.77 0.73
C SER A 505 -19.83 21.86 -0.13
N ARG A 506 -20.30 21.98 -1.38
CA ARG A 506 -19.90 23.05 -2.31
C ARG A 506 -20.39 24.45 -1.89
N PRO A 507 -21.71 24.66 -1.63
CA PRO A 507 -22.23 25.99 -1.32
C PRO A 507 -21.74 26.49 0.03
N ASN A 508 -21.74 27.81 0.18
CA ASN A 508 -21.53 28.43 1.49
C ASN A 508 -22.75 28.18 2.37
N THR A 509 -22.50 27.88 3.65
CA THR A 509 -23.53 27.81 4.69
C THR A 509 -23.22 28.79 5.81
N ALA A 510 -24.25 29.21 6.55
CA ALA A 510 -24.06 30.12 7.68
C ALA A 510 -23.34 29.39 8.83
N VAL A 511 -22.41 30.08 9.49
CA VAL A 511 -21.82 29.63 10.75
C VAL A 511 -22.87 29.73 11.85
N ILE A 512 -23.21 28.59 12.46
CA ILE A 512 -24.29 28.46 13.46
C ILE A 512 -23.75 28.07 14.84
N TYR A 513 -22.54 27.51 14.93
CA TYR A 513 -21.91 27.18 16.20
C TYR A 513 -20.93 28.25 16.65
N LYS A 514 -20.79 28.40 17.98
CA LYS A 514 -19.72 29.21 18.57
C LYS A 514 -18.39 28.50 18.40
N ASN A 515 -17.30 29.26 18.30
CA ASN A 515 -15.94 28.71 18.09
C ASN A 515 -15.48 27.73 19.20
N ASP A 516 -16.01 27.89 20.42
CA ASP A 516 -15.74 27.07 21.60
C ASP A 516 -16.74 25.91 21.78
N GLU A 517 -17.70 25.73 20.86
CA GLU A 517 -18.69 24.67 20.94
C GLU A 517 -18.02 23.28 20.93
N PRO A 518 -18.28 22.42 21.92
CA PRO A 518 -17.65 21.10 21.99
C PRO A 518 -18.34 20.09 21.07
N PHE A 519 -17.54 19.29 20.36
CA PHE A 519 -18.02 18.19 19.50
C PHE A 519 -17.41 16.86 19.94
N LYS A 520 -18.13 15.76 19.69
CA LYS A 520 -17.68 14.38 19.94
C LYS A 520 -18.24 13.44 18.89
N VAL A 521 -17.53 12.35 18.60
CA VAL A 521 -18.03 11.26 17.75
C VAL A 521 -19.33 10.69 18.34
N GLY A 522 -20.31 10.43 17.47
CA GLY A 522 -21.64 9.92 17.87
C GLY A 522 -22.54 10.94 18.58
N GLY A 523 -22.14 12.22 18.67
CA GLY A 523 -22.96 13.29 19.23
C GLY A 523 -23.78 14.03 18.18
N ALA A 524 -25.06 14.26 18.46
CA ALA A 524 -25.90 15.19 17.71
C ALA A 524 -26.04 16.53 18.46
N LYS A 525 -26.46 17.58 17.74
CA LYS A 525 -26.75 18.90 18.30
C LYS A 525 -28.16 19.32 17.90
N VAL A 526 -28.94 19.78 18.87
CA VAL A 526 -30.23 20.41 18.61
C VAL A 526 -29.96 21.90 18.42
N VAL A 527 -29.96 22.34 17.17
CA VAL A 527 -29.81 23.75 16.80
C VAL A 527 -31.20 24.39 16.81
N LYS A 528 -31.36 25.49 17.54
CA LYS A 528 -32.63 26.22 17.68
C LYS A 528 -32.52 27.58 17.05
#